data_AF-D4XT36-F1
#
_entry.id   AF-D4XT36-F1
#
_cell.length_a   1.000
_cell.length_b   1.000
_cell.length_c   1.000
_cell.angle_alpha   90.00
_cell.angle_beta   90.00
_cell.angle_gamma   90.00
#
_symmetry.space_group_name_H-M   'P 1'
#
loop_
_entity.id
_entity.type
_entity.pdbx_description
1 polymer ?
#
loop_
_entity_poly.entity_id
_entity_poly.type
_entity_poly.pdbx_seq_one_letter_code
_entity_poly.pdbx_strand_id
1 'polypeptide(L)'
;MYGDEFADWVMKTKNPTELLFRIADETGVVLLPGSGFGVLHPSARASLANLNEYQYAAIGNSLRRFAEEAYEEYLNNRPKRKK
;
A
#
# COMPACT_ATOMS: atom_id res chain seq x y z
N MET A 1 3.38 -7.95 -9.16
CA MET A 1 1.98 -7.71 -8.71
C MET A 1 1.37 -6.74 -9.72
N TYR A 2 0.29 -7.12 -10.41
CA TYR A 2 -0.59 -6.30 -11.29
C TYR A 2 -0.02 -5.43 -12.45
N GLY A 3 1.30 -5.27 -12.59
CA GLY A 3 1.95 -4.58 -13.72
C GLY A 3 2.16 -3.07 -13.52
N ASP A 4 2.98 -2.47 -14.38
CA ASP A 4 3.46 -1.07 -14.22
C ASP A 4 2.34 -0.03 -14.36
N GLU A 5 1.38 -0.25 -15.28
CA GLU A 5 0.24 0.68 -15.46
C GLU A 5 -0.64 0.81 -14.21
N PHE A 6 -0.76 -0.27 -13.44
CA PHE A 6 -1.46 -0.26 -12.16
C PHE A 6 -0.64 0.48 -11.10
N ALA A 7 0.67 0.22 -11.02
CA ALA A 7 1.55 0.89 -10.08
C ALA A 7 1.53 2.42 -10.28
N ASP A 8 1.60 2.89 -11.52
CA ASP A 8 1.49 4.31 -11.87
C ASP A 8 0.14 4.91 -11.50
N TRP A 9 -0.95 4.16 -11.68
CA TRP A 9 -2.28 4.60 -11.27
C TRP A 9 -2.36 4.75 -9.76
N VAL A 10 -1.93 3.74 -9.00
CA VAL A 10 -1.93 3.77 -7.52
C VAL A 10 -1.12 4.95 -7.00
N MET A 11 0.06 5.23 -7.57
CA MET A 11 0.88 6.37 -7.16
C MET A 11 0.19 7.73 -7.40
N LYS A 12 -0.73 7.82 -8.36
CA LYS A 12 -1.46 9.05 -8.68
C LYS A 12 -2.77 9.20 -7.91
N THR A 13 -3.42 8.09 -7.55
CA THR A 13 -4.77 8.10 -6.98
C THR A 13 -4.81 7.83 -5.48
N LYS A 14 -3.84 7.11 -4.92
CA LYS A 14 -3.86 6.68 -3.52
C LYS A 14 -2.92 7.51 -2.66
N ASN A 15 -3.38 7.86 -1.46
CA ASN A 15 -2.58 8.59 -0.50
C ASN A 15 -1.70 7.62 0.33
N PRO A 16 -0.35 7.74 0.32
CA PRO A 16 0.54 6.91 1.13
C PRO A 16 0.18 6.90 2.62
N THR A 17 -0.28 8.03 3.14
CA THR A 17 -0.56 8.20 4.56
C THR A 17 -1.78 7.38 4.99
N GLU A 18 -2.77 7.22 4.12
CA GLU A 18 -3.96 6.41 4.39
C GLU A 18 -3.60 4.93 4.61
N LEU A 19 -2.67 4.41 3.80
CA LEU A 19 -2.17 3.05 3.95
C LEU A 19 -1.48 2.84 5.31
N LEU A 20 -0.72 3.82 5.79
CA LEU A 20 -0.05 3.74 7.09
C LEU A 20 -1.05 3.71 8.25
N PHE A 21 -2.08 4.55 8.19
CA PHE A 21 -3.15 4.53 9.19
C PHE A 21 -3.91 3.21 9.19
N ARG A 22 -4.22 2.67 8.01
CA ARG A 22 -4.89 1.37 7.89
C ARG A 22 -4.07 0.23 8.50
N ILE A 23 -2.76 0.17 8.22
CA ILE A 23 -1.89 -0.85 8.80
C ILE A 23 -1.83 -0.68 10.33
N ALA A 24 -1.73 0.54 10.83
CA ALA A 24 -1.72 0.81 12.26
C ALA A 24 -3.04 0.38 12.94
N ASP A 25 -4.18 0.63 12.31
CA ASP A 25 -5.51 0.24 12.80
C ASP A 25 -5.70 -1.29 12.79
N GLU A 26 -5.34 -1.96 11.69
CA GLU A 26 -5.54 -3.41 11.53
C GLU A 26 -4.54 -4.26 12.34
N THR A 27 -3.31 -3.77 12.54
CA THR A 27 -2.21 -4.57 13.11
C THR A 27 -1.72 -4.08 14.47
N GLY A 28 -2.10 -2.86 14.88
CA GLY A 28 -1.55 -2.18 16.06
C GLY A 28 -0.09 -1.73 15.89
N VAL A 29 0.50 -1.88 14.69
CA VAL A 29 1.89 -1.51 14.40
C VAL A 29 1.95 -0.21 13.62
N VAL A 30 2.64 0.79 14.18
CA VAL A 30 2.90 2.05 13.49
C VAL A 30 4.15 1.91 12.62
N LEU A 31 3.98 2.02 11.31
CA LEU A 31 5.09 2.11 10.37
C LEU A 31 5.56 3.55 10.23
N LEU A 32 6.88 3.73 10.08
CA LEU A 32 7.44 5.05 9.84
C LEU A 32 7.22 5.44 8.38
N PRO A 33 6.67 6.64 8.11
CA PRO A 33 6.65 7.19 6.76
C PRO A 33 8.05 7.19 6.16
N GLY A 34 8.19 6.72 4.93
CA GLY A 34 9.43 6.82 4.18
C GLY A 34 9.75 8.25 3.73
N SER A 35 8.85 9.20 3.95
CA SER A 35 9.04 10.62 3.66
C SER A 35 10.09 11.24 4.58
N GLY A 36 11.32 11.31 4.08
CA GLY A 36 12.43 12.10 4.61
C GLY A 36 13.51 12.23 3.53
N PHE A 37 14.05 13.43 3.34
CA PHE A 37 15.00 13.76 2.24
C PHE A 37 14.47 13.50 0.81
N GLY A 38 13.44 14.24 0.38
CA GLY A 38 13.12 14.38 -1.06
C GLY A 38 12.50 13.17 -1.76
N VAL A 39 11.92 12.22 -1.03
CA VAL A 39 11.30 11.02 -1.62
C VAL A 39 9.96 11.37 -2.28
N LEU A 40 9.88 11.22 -3.60
CA LEU A 40 8.69 11.49 -4.42
C LEU A 40 7.69 10.32 -4.46
N HIS A 41 8.00 9.18 -3.82
CA HIS A 41 7.20 7.97 -3.89
C HIS A 41 6.62 7.53 -2.53
N PRO A 42 5.35 7.10 -2.49
CA PRO A 42 4.74 6.40 -1.34
C PRO A 42 5.63 5.28 -0.82
N SER A 43 6.13 5.39 0.42
CA SER A 43 6.92 4.32 1.05
C SER A 43 6.82 4.35 2.56
N ALA A 44 7.09 3.21 3.19
CA ALA A 44 7.05 3.03 4.65
C ALA A 44 8.21 2.12 5.09
N ARG A 45 8.66 2.27 6.33
CA ARG A 45 9.72 1.45 6.92
C ARG A 45 9.19 0.71 8.14
N ALA A 46 9.43 -0.60 8.17
CA ALA A 46 9.19 -1.47 9.32
C ALA A 46 10.52 -1.88 9.94
N SER A 47 10.61 -1.87 11.27
CA SER A 47 11.75 -2.47 11.97
C SER A 47 11.60 -3.98 11.92
N LEU A 48 12.64 -4.72 11.49
CA LEU A 48 12.69 -6.20 11.52
C LEU A 48 13.16 -6.76 12.87
N ALA A 49 13.54 -5.90 13.82
CA ALA A 49 14.09 -6.31 15.11
C ALA A 49 13.07 -6.25 16.26
N ASN A 50 11.95 -5.56 16.07
CA ASN A 50 11.08 -5.12 17.17
C ASN A 50 9.67 -5.73 17.15
N LEU A 51 9.37 -6.63 16.21
CA LEU A 51 8.05 -7.25 16.09
C LEU A 51 8.17 -8.77 16.04
N ASN A 52 7.08 -9.44 16.41
CA ASN A 52 6.95 -10.88 16.29
C ASN A 52 6.53 -11.27 14.85
N GLU A 53 6.82 -12.52 14.45
CA GLU A 53 6.50 -13.04 13.11
C GLU A 53 5.03 -12.83 12.69
N TYR A 54 4.08 -13.04 13.61
CA TYR A 54 2.66 -12.86 13.32
C TYR A 54 2.30 -11.40 12.98
N GLN A 55 3.04 -10.42 13.50
CA GLN A 55 2.81 -9.01 13.22
C GLN A 55 3.32 -8.66 11.81
N TYR A 56 4.45 -9.21 11.38
CA TYR A 56 4.90 -9.08 9.99
C TYR A 56 3.93 -9.73 9.01
N ALA A 57 3.39 -10.90 9.35
CA ALA A 57 2.37 -11.55 8.55
C ALA A 57 1.10 -10.70 8.45
N ALA A 58 0.67 -10.07 9.55
CA ALA A 58 -0.48 -9.16 9.58
C ALA A 58 -0.26 -7.93 8.69
N ILE A 59 0.93 -7.31 8.75
CA ILE A 59 1.30 -6.17 7.87
C ILE A 59 1.23 -6.60 6.41
N GLY A 60 1.83 -7.74 6.06
CA GLY A 60 1.80 -8.25 4.68
C GLY A 60 0.39 -8.55 4.17
N ASN A 61 -0.46 -9.14 5.01
CA ASN A 61 -1.86 -9.43 4.68
C ASN A 61 -2.68 -8.15 4.47
N SER A 62 -2.48 -7.13 5.31
CA SER A 62 -3.12 -5.82 5.18
C SER A 62 -2.73 -5.14 3.86
N LEU A 63 -1.42 -5.09 3.54
CA LEU A 63 -0.92 -4.57 2.28
C LEU A 63 -1.48 -5.31 1.05
N ARG A 64 -1.61 -6.63 1.15
CA ARG A 64 -2.17 -7.44 0.06
C ARG A 64 -3.63 -7.11 -0.19
N ARG A 65 -4.45 -7.01 0.87
CA ARG A 65 -5.87 -6.63 0.75
C ARG A 65 -6.03 -5.24 0.14
N PHE A 66 -5.24 -4.27 0.58
CA PHE A 66 -5.23 -2.94 -0.01
C PHE A 66 -4.90 -2.97 -1.51
N ALA A 67 -3.89 -3.76 -1.91
CA ALA A 67 -3.52 -3.89 -3.32
C ALA A 67 -4.63 -4.56 -4.16
N GLU A 68 -5.32 -5.57 -3.60
CA GLU A 68 -6.45 -6.24 -4.24
C GLU A 68 -7.62 -5.26 -4.44
N GLU A 69 -8.03 -4.53 -3.40
CA GLU A 69 -9.10 -3.51 -3.47
C GLU A 69 -8.75 -2.39 -4.46
N ALA A 70 -7.51 -1.89 -4.41
CA ALA A 70 -7.04 -0.87 -5.33
C ALA A 70 -7.04 -1.37 -6.79
N TYR A 71 -6.72 -2.65 -7.00
CA TYR A 71 -6.75 -3.27 -8.33
C TYR A 71 -8.18 -3.44 -8.86
N GLU A 72 -9.13 -3.82 -8.01
CA GLU A 72 -10.56 -3.85 -8.39
C GLU A 72 -11.08 -2.47 -8.76
N GLU A 73 -10.73 -1.44 -7.99
CA GLU A 73 -11.08 -0.05 -8.31
C GLU A 73 -10.43 0.41 -9.62
N TYR A 74 -9.18 0.04 -9.85
CA TYR A 74 -8.48 0.31 -11.12
C TYR A 74 -9.21 -0.31 -12.31
N LEU A 75 -9.66 -1.56 -12.19
CA LEU A 75 -10.42 -2.24 -13.25
C LEU A 75 -11.78 -1.57 -13.50
N ASN A 76 -12.45 -1.11 -12.44
CA ASN A 76 -13.74 -0.42 -12.55
C ASN A 76 -13.64 0.99 -13.14
N ASN A 77 -12.55 1.71 -12.84
CA ASN A 77 -12.29 3.05 -13.38
C ASN A 77 -11.63 3.04 -14.76
N ARG A 78 -11.21 1.88 -15.27
CA ARG A 78 -10.63 1.78 -16.61
C ARG A 78 -11.75 1.96 -17.65
N PRO A 79 -11.70 2.97 -18.54
CA PRO A 79 -12.64 3.04 -19.64
C PRO A 79 -12.49 1.74 -20.43
N LYS A 80 -13.57 0.94 -20.51
CA LYS A 80 -13.60 -0.27 -21.35
C LYS A 80 -13.13 0.16 -22.73
N ARG A 81 -11.92 -0.23 -23.13
CA ARG A 81 -11.45 -0.04 -24.52
C ARG A 81 -12.51 -0.69 -25.39
N LYS A 82 -13.34 0.13 -26.06
CA LYS A 82 -14.28 -0.34 -27.08
C LYS A 82 -13.41 -1.04 -28.12
N LYS A 83 -13.66 -2.33 -28.28
CA LYS A 83 -13.08 -3.16 -29.33
C LYS A 83 -13.64 -2.74 -30.67
#